data_AF-A0A8H6TKQ6-F1
#
_entry.id   AF-A0A8H6TKQ6-F1
#
_cell.length_a   1.000
_cell.length_b   1.000
_cell.length_c   1.000
_cell.angle_alpha   90.00
_cell.angle_beta   90.00
_cell.angle_gamma   90.00
#
_symmetry.space_group_name_H-M   'P 1'
#
loop_
_entity.id
_entity.type
_entity.pdbx_description
1 polymer ?
#
loop_
_entity_poly.entity_id
_entity_poly.type
_entity_poly.pdbx_seq_one_letter_code
_entity_poly.pdbx_strand_id
1 'polypeptide(L)'
;MLVVPHHDTFHEHPNALGSNCALTVREKYKECVRAFGPGATVATVELAKTTRPILGMTPSAYHVSLMNTALKNRLIVQVRAESASGASASEDAAAYIARQQALDAQSRLLRRIHDLGAIDFDTSFKPVAGKLQMFEVNGWLAAHARTVTVLRIWMEVHDQDAFKTAWSEIFRLVATLTGRPLRFKQLHRGGTIRGLNADMEAAPLLAFGDAVWETMTDDRRTKVGDARSTLHYVLRICAVHYNRGIDASCSHLPDTVGSEATSEPPLFTRSRLRNVVRFTSQQQLDELEADIMASRDKALQAWWEHKNKHKWLLPGLIHCLSKIPLDDWHLIPANTNLGEGQHRWNNLHTGVAMLLIESMQKYEQLDRAVALELEQGDTTGMLRNTHNNPVDRYTSQASRHIAATAKEQRARFLDQNVRSPSQRLRRISKLPKLT
;
A
#
# COMPACT_ATOMS: atom_id res chain seq x y z
N MET A 1 10.70 34.69 -10.63
CA MET A 1 11.29 34.19 -9.37
C MET A 1 11.20 35.31 -8.35
N LEU A 2 10.18 35.26 -7.51
CA LEU A 2 9.98 36.16 -6.38
C LEU A 2 10.51 35.40 -5.16
N VAL A 3 11.49 35.97 -4.47
CA VAL A 3 12.07 35.41 -3.24
C VAL A 3 11.47 36.18 -2.06
N VAL A 4 10.93 35.46 -1.07
CA VAL A 4 10.49 36.02 0.22
C VAL A 4 11.34 35.37 1.33
N PRO A 5 11.92 36.14 2.26
CA PRO A 5 12.91 35.65 3.21
C PRO A 5 12.31 34.97 4.43
N HIS A 6 13.17 34.14 5.03
CA HIS A 6 13.09 33.50 6.34
C HIS A 6 12.49 34.38 7.44
N HIS A 7 11.59 33.78 8.23
CA HIS A 7 11.42 34.17 9.62
C HIS A 7 11.71 32.95 10.51
N ASP A 8 12.90 32.96 11.10
CA ASP A 8 13.22 32.16 12.27
C ASP A 8 12.48 32.74 13.47
N THR A 9 11.51 32.00 14.01
CA THR A 9 11.16 32.01 15.43
C THR A 9 10.18 30.87 15.71
N PHE A 10 10.71 29.75 16.21
CA PHE A 10 9.88 28.69 16.78
C PHE A 10 9.26 29.19 18.09
N HIS A 11 7.93 29.14 18.19
CA HIS A 11 7.24 29.21 19.47
C HIS A 11 6.84 27.79 19.85
N GLU A 12 7.30 27.34 21.03
CA GLU A 12 6.97 26.04 21.59
C GLU A 12 5.59 26.06 22.23
N HIS A 13 4.72 25.15 21.82
CA HIS A 13 3.51 24.81 22.57
C HIS A 13 3.84 23.71 23.61
N PRO A 14 3.35 23.80 24.86
CA PRO A 14 3.54 22.77 25.86
C PRO A 14 2.67 21.55 25.50
N ASN A 15 3.28 20.54 24.89
CA ASN A 15 2.65 19.25 24.64
C ASN A 15 2.95 18.25 25.76
N ALA A 16 1.93 17.45 26.09
CA ALA A 16 1.91 16.48 27.19
C ALA A 16 3.14 15.57 27.24
N LEU A 17 3.68 15.40 28.45
CA LEU A 17 4.76 14.48 28.80
C LEU A 17 4.47 13.06 28.28
N GLY A 18 5.23 12.58 27.29
CA GLY A 18 5.24 11.15 26.98
C GLY A 18 5.57 10.66 25.57
N SER A 19 6.15 11.44 24.63
CA SER A 19 6.62 10.84 23.36
C SER A 19 7.80 11.51 22.66
N ASN A 20 8.46 12.47 23.31
CA ASN A 20 9.66 13.08 22.74
C ASN A 20 10.86 12.18 23.00
N CYS A 21 11.20 11.34 22.01
CA CYS A 21 12.45 10.60 22.01
C CYS A 21 13.61 11.59 21.96
N ALA A 22 14.41 11.63 23.02
CA ALA A 22 15.59 12.50 23.12
C ALA A 22 16.54 12.27 21.93
N LEU A 23 17.18 13.34 21.45
CA LEU A 23 18.11 13.28 20.32
C LEU A 23 19.21 12.23 20.52
N THR A 24 19.73 12.12 21.74
CA THR A 24 20.74 11.13 22.14
C THR A 24 20.24 9.69 21.99
N VAL A 25 18.98 9.42 22.31
CA VAL A 25 18.34 8.10 22.14
C VAL A 25 18.16 7.78 20.67
N ARG A 26 17.78 8.78 19.85
CA ARG A 26 17.66 8.61 18.40
C ARG A 26 19.00 8.25 17.78
N GLU A 27 20.06 9.01 18.09
CA GLU A 27 21.39 8.76 17.54
C GLU A 27 21.97 7.42 17.98
N LYS A 28 21.77 7.00 19.23
CA LYS A 28 22.16 5.65 19.70
C LYS A 28 21.44 4.53 18.96
N TYR A 29 20.16 4.71 18.66
CA TYR A 29 19.45 3.73 17.84
C TYR A 29 19.92 3.76 16.38
N LYS A 30 20.20 4.94 15.82
CA LYS A 30 20.81 5.07 14.49
C LYS A 30 22.18 4.39 14.41
N GLU A 31 23.00 4.48 15.45
CA GLU A 31 24.27 3.74 15.57
C GLU A 31 24.06 2.23 15.46
N CYS A 32 23.03 1.69 16.12
CA CYS A 32 22.65 0.28 15.99
C CYS A 32 22.26 -0.09 14.56
N VAL A 33 21.53 0.79 13.87
CA VAL A 33 21.14 0.60 12.46
C VAL A 33 22.38 0.61 11.56
N ARG A 34 23.30 1.56 11.75
CA ARG A 34 24.57 1.65 11.01
C ARG A 34 25.44 0.41 11.24
N ALA A 35 25.50 -0.07 12.49
CA ALA A 35 26.28 -1.25 12.86
C ALA A 35 25.67 -2.58 12.37
N PHE A 36 24.37 -2.63 12.13
CA PHE A 36 23.75 -3.76 11.43
C PHE A 36 24.08 -3.74 9.94
N GLY A 37 24.06 -2.56 9.33
CA GLY A 37 24.36 -2.35 7.92
C GLY A 37 23.13 -2.36 7.01
N PRO A 38 23.33 -2.54 5.69
CA PRO A 38 22.25 -2.58 4.70
C PRO A 38 21.17 -3.61 5.06
N GLY A 39 19.90 -3.31 4.75
CA GLY A 39 18.78 -4.23 5.01
C GLY A 39 18.19 -4.26 6.42
N ALA A 40 18.68 -3.43 7.34
CA ALA A 40 18.16 -3.26 8.71
C ALA A 40 16.63 -3.03 8.82
N THR A 41 15.85 -4.03 9.25
CA THR A 41 14.46 -3.83 9.69
C THR A 41 14.41 -3.63 11.21
N VAL A 42 13.28 -3.18 11.76
CA VAL A 42 13.13 -3.10 13.24
C VAL A 42 13.43 -4.46 13.89
N ALA A 43 12.86 -5.54 13.33
CA ALA A 43 13.06 -6.88 13.88
C ALA A 43 14.54 -7.31 13.78
N THR A 44 15.21 -7.08 12.65
CA THR A 44 16.59 -7.53 12.48
C THR A 44 17.57 -6.69 13.30
N VAL A 45 17.33 -5.39 13.49
CA VAL A 45 18.14 -4.54 14.37
C VAL A 45 17.94 -4.96 15.82
N GLU A 46 16.71 -5.20 16.28
CA GLU A 46 16.47 -5.63 17.67
C GLU A 46 17.12 -6.98 18.01
N LEU A 47 17.19 -7.88 17.03
CA LEU A 47 17.79 -9.21 17.17
C LEU A 47 19.30 -9.22 16.83
N ALA A 48 19.86 -8.10 16.38
CA ALA A 48 21.25 -8.04 15.96
C ALA A 48 22.19 -8.25 17.16
N LYS A 49 23.23 -9.07 16.96
CA LYS A 49 24.29 -9.28 17.96
C LYS A 49 25.03 -7.99 18.32
N THR A 50 25.00 -6.98 17.43
CA THR A 50 25.63 -5.68 17.59
C THR A 50 24.81 -4.69 18.44
N THR A 51 23.49 -4.86 18.54
CA THR A 51 22.61 -3.87 19.19
C THR A 51 22.73 -3.86 20.71
N ARG A 52 22.82 -5.04 21.35
CA ARG A 52 23.03 -5.09 22.82
C ARG A 52 24.37 -4.48 23.25
N PRO A 53 25.50 -4.74 22.57
CA PRO A 53 26.75 -4.04 22.84
C PRO A 53 26.66 -2.50 22.76
N ILE A 54 25.90 -1.95 21.80
CA ILE A 54 25.81 -0.50 21.58
C ILE A 54 24.91 0.20 22.61
N LEU A 55 23.81 -0.46 23.02
CA LEU A 55 22.82 0.10 23.96
C LEU A 55 23.01 -0.39 25.41
N GLY A 56 23.82 -1.41 25.64
CA GLY A 56 23.94 -2.13 26.92
C GLY A 56 22.74 -3.03 27.25
N MET A 57 21.62 -2.92 26.54
CA MET A 57 20.37 -3.65 26.77
C MET A 57 19.51 -3.72 25.50
N THR A 58 18.27 -4.23 25.60
CA THR A 58 17.34 -4.21 24.46
C THR A 58 16.84 -2.79 24.19
N PRO A 59 16.49 -2.41 22.94
CA PRO A 59 16.00 -1.06 22.64
C PRO A 59 14.81 -0.61 23.49
N SER A 60 13.86 -1.50 23.76
CA SER A 60 12.69 -1.23 24.62
C SER A 60 13.05 -1.01 26.09
N ALA A 61 14.11 -1.64 26.59
CA ALA A 61 14.61 -1.43 27.95
C ALA A 61 15.47 -0.16 28.03
N TYR A 62 16.16 0.19 26.94
CA TYR A 62 17.02 1.37 26.85
C TYR A 62 16.22 2.67 26.95
N HIS A 63 15.08 2.76 26.26
CA HIS A 63 14.19 3.91 26.38
C HIS A 63 12.75 3.59 25.93
N VAL A 64 11.76 4.08 26.67
CA VAL A 64 10.32 3.81 26.42
C VAL A 64 9.86 4.22 25.03
N SER A 65 10.41 5.29 24.45
CA SER A 65 10.08 5.72 23.09
C SER A 65 10.48 4.70 22.02
N LEU A 66 11.49 3.86 22.27
CA LEU A 66 11.90 2.78 21.36
C LEU A 66 10.98 1.56 21.42
N MET A 67 9.96 1.57 22.30
CA MET A 67 8.82 0.64 22.16
C MET A 67 7.97 0.98 20.93
N ASN A 68 8.04 2.22 20.42
CA ASN A 68 7.29 2.64 19.24
C ASN A 68 7.97 2.16 17.94
N THR A 69 7.38 1.14 17.31
CA THR A 69 7.86 0.59 16.03
C THR A 69 7.86 1.62 14.90
N ALA A 70 6.90 2.55 14.86
CA ALA A 70 6.87 3.59 13.83
C ALA A 70 8.04 4.58 13.97
N LEU A 71 8.42 4.94 15.20
CA LEU A 71 9.61 5.75 15.45
C LEU A 71 10.88 5.04 14.98
N LYS A 72 11.06 3.76 15.36
CA LYS A 72 12.24 2.97 14.95
C LYS A 72 12.34 2.81 13.43
N ASN A 73 11.21 2.56 12.77
CA ASN A 73 11.14 2.54 11.31
C ASN A 73 11.56 3.89 10.70
N ARG A 74 11.09 5.01 11.26
CA ARG A 74 11.47 6.35 10.78
C ARG A 74 12.98 6.60 10.93
N LEU A 75 13.58 6.19 12.05
CA LEU A 75 15.03 6.31 12.28
C LEU A 75 15.85 5.43 11.33
N ILE A 76 15.38 4.21 11.04
CA ILE A 76 16.00 3.33 10.03
C ILE A 76 16.00 4.01 8.66
N VAL A 77 14.86 4.56 8.23
CA VAL A 77 14.75 5.26 6.94
C VAL A 77 15.71 6.45 6.88
N GLN A 78 15.85 7.21 7.97
CA GLN A 78 16.78 8.35 8.04
C GLN A 78 18.24 7.92 7.83
N VAL A 79 18.72 6.92 8.57
CA VAL A 79 20.11 6.43 8.43
C VAL A 79 20.41 5.96 7.02
N ARG A 80 19.44 5.34 6.38
CA ARG A 80 19.61 4.84 5.02
C ARG A 80 19.58 5.94 3.98
N ALA A 81 18.72 6.95 4.15
CA ALA A 81 18.75 8.14 3.31
C ALA A 81 20.10 8.87 3.42
N GLU A 82 20.64 9.00 4.65
CA GLU A 82 21.99 9.55 4.91
C GLU A 82 23.10 8.74 4.20
N SER A 83 22.90 7.43 4.04
CA SER A 83 23.88 6.53 3.39
C SER A 83 23.74 6.49 1.86
N ALA A 84 22.54 6.71 1.32
CA ALA A 84 22.24 6.65 -0.11
C ALA A 84 22.66 7.92 -0.88
N SER A 85 22.78 9.07 -0.21
CA SER A 85 23.20 10.34 -0.83
C SER A 85 24.65 10.37 -1.35
N GLY A 86 25.43 9.29 -1.18
CA GLY A 86 26.82 9.17 -1.65
C GLY A 86 27.08 8.14 -2.75
N ALA A 87 26.09 7.37 -3.20
CA ALA A 87 26.31 6.28 -4.16
C ALA A 87 25.70 6.61 -5.53
N SER A 88 26.53 7.08 -6.48
CA SER A 88 26.19 6.99 -7.90
C SER A 88 26.28 5.53 -8.32
N ALA A 89 25.20 5.00 -8.91
CA ALA A 89 25.19 3.64 -9.44
C ALA A 89 26.20 3.51 -10.59
N SER A 90 27.30 2.78 -10.37
CA SER A 90 28.10 2.23 -11.46
C SER A 90 27.84 0.73 -11.56
N GLU A 91 27.36 0.31 -12.73
CA GLU A 91 27.23 -1.07 -13.17
C GLU A 91 28.59 -1.78 -13.16
N ASP A 92 28.65 -3.07 -12.80
CA ASP A 92 29.12 -4.10 -13.74
C ASP A 92 29.09 -5.54 -13.18
N ALA A 93 28.99 -6.49 -14.12
CA ALA A 93 29.16 -7.96 -14.01
C ALA A 93 28.20 -8.77 -13.11
N ALA A 94 27.85 -8.31 -11.90
CA ALA A 94 26.90 -9.02 -11.03
C ALA A 94 25.43 -8.93 -11.54
N ALA A 95 25.13 -7.91 -12.34
CA ALA A 95 23.83 -7.68 -12.96
C ALA A 95 23.45 -8.73 -14.02
N TYR A 96 24.44 -9.43 -14.60
CA TYR A 96 24.20 -10.41 -15.67
C TYR A 96 23.76 -11.79 -15.14
N ILE A 97 24.38 -12.28 -14.06
CA ILE A 97 24.01 -13.55 -13.42
C ILE A 97 22.68 -13.43 -12.66
N ALA A 98 22.42 -12.26 -12.05
CA ALA A 98 21.12 -11.93 -11.48
C ALA A 98 20.00 -11.85 -12.55
N ARG A 99 20.32 -11.40 -13.77
CA ARG A 99 19.35 -11.32 -14.88
C ARG A 99 18.79 -12.69 -15.27
N GLN A 100 19.62 -13.73 -15.37
CA GLN A 100 19.17 -15.06 -15.81
C GLN A 100 18.37 -15.82 -14.73
N GLN A 101 18.73 -15.70 -13.46
CA GLN A 101 18.03 -16.38 -12.37
C GLN A 101 16.74 -15.65 -11.92
N ALA A 102 16.72 -14.31 -11.99
CA ALA A 102 15.51 -13.53 -11.75
C ALA A 102 14.45 -13.75 -12.84
N LEU A 103 14.88 -14.02 -14.08
CA LEU A 103 13.97 -14.34 -15.18
C LEU A 103 13.18 -15.63 -14.93
N ASP A 104 13.72 -16.67 -14.29
CA ASP A 104 12.99 -17.93 -14.09
C ASP A 104 11.86 -17.79 -13.06
N ALA A 105 12.15 -17.27 -11.86
CA ALA A 105 11.15 -17.06 -10.81
C ALA A 105 10.06 -16.05 -11.25
N GLN A 106 10.48 -14.93 -11.83
CA GLN A 106 9.55 -13.92 -12.31
C GLN A 106 8.74 -14.43 -13.51
N SER A 107 9.32 -15.26 -14.39
CA SER A 107 8.55 -15.90 -15.47
C SER A 107 7.48 -16.84 -14.94
N ARG A 108 7.77 -17.61 -13.87
CA ARG A 108 6.78 -18.52 -13.25
C ARG A 108 5.60 -17.75 -12.67
N LEU A 109 5.85 -16.65 -11.95
CA LEU A 109 4.77 -15.78 -11.45
C LEU A 109 4.05 -15.05 -12.58
N LEU A 110 4.78 -14.54 -13.57
CA LEU A 110 4.20 -13.83 -14.71
C LEU A 110 3.25 -14.71 -15.51
N ARG A 111 3.51 -16.03 -15.64
CA ARG A 111 2.56 -16.96 -16.28
C ARG A 111 1.19 -16.97 -15.60
N ARG A 112 1.13 -16.74 -14.28
CA ARG A 112 -0.12 -16.65 -13.53
C ARG A 112 -0.95 -15.42 -13.88
N ILE A 113 -0.39 -14.44 -14.58
CA ILE A 113 -1.15 -13.25 -15.00
C ILE A 113 -2.41 -13.61 -15.78
N HIS A 114 -2.36 -14.71 -16.55
CA HIS A 114 -3.49 -15.20 -17.36
C HIS A 114 -4.61 -15.82 -16.53
N ASP A 115 -4.31 -16.22 -15.31
CA ASP A 115 -5.24 -16.80 -14.34
C ASP A 115 -5.87 -15.72 -13.44
N LEU A 116 -5.37 -14.47 -13.53
CA LEU A 116 -5.91 -13.33 -12.82
C LEU A 116 -7.22 -12.89 -13.49
N GLY A 117 -8.31 -12.91 -12.73
CA GLY A 117 -9.61 -12.45 -13.25
C GLY A 117 -9.65 -10.96 -13.55
N ALA A 118 -8.87 -10.17 -12.81
CA ALA A 118 -8.60 -8.76 -12.99
C ALA A 118 -7.19 -8.49 -12.44
N ILE A 119 -6.54 -7.46 -12.97
CA ILE A 119 -5.23 -7.01 -12.47
C ILE A 119 -5.37 -5.69 -11.73
N ASP A 120 -4.47 -5.47 -10.78
CA ASP A 120 -4.28 -4.20 -10.09
C ASP A 120 -2.86 -3.71 -10.37
N PHE A 121 -2.65 -2.40 -10.44
CA PHE A 121 -1.30 -1.83 -10.32
C PHE A 121 -1.21 -0.91 -9.11
N ASP A 122 -0.02 -0.81 -8.55
CA ASP A 122 0.28 0.14 -7.48
C ASP A 122 1.75 0.57 -7.56
N THR A 123 2.04 1.80 -7.14
CA THR A 123 3.39 2.36 -7.11
C THR A 123 3.85 2.48 -5.65
N SER A 124 4.85 1.67 -5.29
CA SER A 124 5.43 1.65 -3.95
C SER A 124 6.65 2.58 -3.86
N PHE A 125 6.53 3.60 -3.00
CA PHE A 125 7.58 4.59 -2.71
C PHE A 125 8.58 4.14 -1.62
N LYS A 126 8.34 2.97 -1.02
CA LYS A 126 9.04 2.49 0.17
C LYS A 126 10.23 1.54 -0.09
N PRO A 127 10.28 0.72 -1.14
CA PRO A 127 11.27 -0.37 -1.23
C PRO A 127 12.72 0.12 -1.36
N VAL A 128 12.96 1.16 -2.15
CA VAL A 128 14.29 1.67 -2.48
C VAL A 128 14.48 3.06 -1.86
N ALA A 129 15.68 3.34 -1.35
CA ALA A 129 16.03 4.68 -0.87
C ALA A 129 16.26 5.62 -2.05
N GLY A 130 15.77 6.86 -1.94
CA GLY A 130 15.93 7.89 -2.97
C GLY A 130 14.68 8.07 -3.83
N LYS A 131 14.87 8.45 -5.10
CA LYS A 131 13.78 8.78 -6.03
C LYS A 131 13.18 7.58 -6.75
N LEU A 132 13.86 6.45 -6.73
CA LEU A 132 13.43 5.24 -7.43
C LEU A 132 12.24 4.62 -6.71
N GLN A 133 11.16 4.38 -7.45
CA GLN A 133 9.95 3.75 -6.97
C GLN A 133 9.75 2.40 -7.64
N MET A 134 8.84 1.61 -7.09
CA MET A 134 8.55 0.28 -7.59
C MET A 134 7.11 0.19 -8.06
N PHE A 135 6.93 -0.03 -9.35
CA PHE A 135 5.64 -0.30 -9.96
C PHE A 135 5.34 -1.79 -9.89
N GLU A 136 4.23 -2.18 -9.26
CA GLU A 136 3.84 -3.57 -9.07
C GLU A 136 2.56 -3.87 -9.85
N VAL A 137 2.50 -5.05 -10.47
CA VAL A 137 1.26 -5.62 -11.01
C VAL A 137 0.84 -6.78 -10.13
N ASN A 138 -0.36 -6.68 -9.59
CA ASN A 138 -0.93 -7.58 -8.61
C ASN A 138 -2.25 -8.18 -9.13
N GLY A 139 -2.70 -9.26 -8.52
CA GLY A 139 -4.06 -9.73 -8.69
C GLY A 139 -4.43 -10.88 -7.77
N TRP A 140 -5.72 -11.21 -7.76
CA TRP A 140 -6.23 -12.32 -6.97
C TRP A 140 -6.14 -13.62 -7.75
N LEU A 141 -5.35 -14.57 -7.24
CA LEU A 141 -5.21 -15.90 -7.81
C LEU A 141 -6.20 -16.85 -7.12
N ALA A 142 -7.36 -17.03 -7.76
CA ALA A 142 -8.49 -17.76 -7.18
C ALA A 142 -8.14 -19.19 -6.75
N ALA A 143 -7.34 -19.91 -7.55
CA ALA A 143 -6.93 -21.28 -7.27
C ALA A 143 -6.16 -21.41 -5.93
N HIS A 144 -5.49 -20.34 -5.49
CA HIS A 144 -4.74 -20.33 -4.23
C HIS A 144 -5.39 -19.47 -3.15
N ALA A 145 -6.57 -18.90 -3.42
CA ALA A 145 -7.28 -17.99 -2.54
C ALA A 145 -6.35 -16.91 -1.92
N ARG A 146 -5.48 -16.31 -2.74
CA ARG A 146 -4.56 -15.26 -2.28
C ARG A 146 -4.23 -14.24 -3.36
N THR A 147 -3.79 -13.08 -2.90
CA THR A 147 -3.13 -12.08 -3.73
C THR A 147 -1.73 -12.52 -4.09
N VAL A 148 -1.32 -12.21 -5.31
CA VAL A 148 0.03 -12.41 -5.83
C VAL A 148 0.50 -11.16 -6.57
N THR A 149 1.77 -10.81 -6.40
CA THR A 149 2.46 -9.87 -7.30
C THR A 149 3.08 -10.69 -8.42
N VAL A 150 2.70 -10.41 -9.67
CA VAL A 150 3.19 -11.17 -10.83
C VAL A 150 4.34 -10.47 -11.54
N LEU A 151 4.51 -9.17 -11.31
CA LEU A 151 5.54 -8.37 -11.96
C LEU A 151 5.88 -7.13 -11.13
N ARG A 152 7.17 -6.74 -11.18
CA ARG A 152 7.69 -5.51 -10.59
C ARG A 152 8.63 -4.80 -11.55
N ILE A 153 8.55 -3.49 -11.59
CA ILE A 153 9.44 -2.61 -12.36
C ILE A 153 9.95 -1.53 -11.43
N TRP A 154 11.25 -1.31 -11.40
CA TRP A 154 11.84 -0.16 -10.74
C TRP A 154 11.94 1.00 -11.74
N MET A 155 11.46 2.17 -11.34
CA MET A 155 11.40 3.35 -12.20
C MET A 155 11.71 4.61 -11.41
N GLU A 156 12.44 5.54 -12.03
CA GLU A 156 12.75 6.87 -11.46
C GLU A 156 11.85 7.97 -12.04
N VAL A 157 11.39 7.78 -13.27
CA VAL A 157 10.53 8.72 -13.99
C VAL A 157 9.09 8.23 -13.91
N HIS A 158 8.19 9.14 -13.55
CA HIS A 158 6.77 8.88 -13.26
C HIS A 158 5.84 9.76 -14.11
N ASP A 159 6.20 9.97 -15.38
CA ASP A 159 5.34 10.61 -16.36
C ASP A 159 4.62 9.56 -17.23
N GLN A 160 3.70 10.02 -18.07
CA GLN A 160 2.91 9.15 -18.93
C GLN A 160 3.79 8.36 -19.92
N ASP A 161 4.87 8.95 -20.44
CA ASP A 161 5.72 8.29 -21.42
C ASP A 161 6.52 7.14 -20.77
N ALA A 162 7.08 7.36 -19.58
CA ALA A 162 7.76 6.32 -18.81
C ALA A 162 6.81 5.17 -18.44
N PHE A 163 5.58 5.48 -18.01
CA PHE A 163 4.58 4.44 -17.76
C PHE A 163 4.15 3.73 -19.04
N LYS A 164 4.10 4.42 -20.19
CA LYS A 164 3.75 3.80 -21.46
C LYS A 164 4.83 2.79 -21.85
N THR A 165 6.11 3.16 -21.75
CA THR A 165 7.22 2.23 -21.95
C THR A 165 7.11 1.03 -21.01
N ALA A 166 6.84 1.25 -19.72
CA ALA A 166 6.68 0.17 -18.76
C ALA A 166 5.53 -0.79 -19.14
N TRP A 167 4.35 -0.25 -19.50
CA TRP A 167 3.23 -1.07 -19.92
C TRP A 167 3.50 -1.83 -21.22
N SER A 168 4.02 -1.17 -22.26
CA SER A 168 4.35 -1.83 -23.53
C SER A 168 5.35 -2.96 -23.32
N GLU A 169 6.36 -2.77 -22.45
CA GLU A 169 7.29 -3.83 -22.07
C GLU A 169 6.61 -4.97 -21.29
N ILE A 170 5.65 -4.69 -20.40
CA ILE A 170 4.84 -5.73 -19.74
C ILE A 170 4.10 -6.57 -20.78
N PHE A 171 3.37 -5.95 -21.71
CA PHE A 171 2.64 -6.68 -22.76
C PHE A 171 3.58 -7.56 -23.60
N ARG A 172 4.73 -7.00 -23.99
CA ARG A 172 5.76 -7.72 -24.75
C ARG A 172 6.33 -8.90 -23.94
N LEU A 173 6.73 -8.69 -22.69
CA LEU A 173 7.30 -9.71 -21.82
C LEU A 173 6.31 -10.83 -21.54
N VAL A 174 5.03 -10.51 -21.27
CA VAL A 174 3.99 -11.53 -21.09
C VAL A 174 3.86 -12.38 -22.35
N ALA A 175 3.78 -11.77 -23.52
CA ALA A 175 3.69 -12.51 -24.78
C ALA A 175 4.93 -13.41 -25.02
N THR A 176 6.13 -12.88 -24.82
CA THR A 176 7.39 -13.62 -25.02
C THR A 176 7.56 -14.77 -24.01
N LEU A 177 7.33 -14.53 -22.73
CA LEU A 177 7.67 -15.50 -21.65
C LEU A 177 6.59 -16.55 -21.41
N THR A 178 5.33 -16.22 -21.74
CA THR A 178 4.20 -17.13 -21.54
C THR A 178 3.70 -17.77 -22.84
N GLY A 179 4.19 -17.29 -23.99
CA GLY A 179 3.68 -17.67 -25.32
C GLY A 179 2.26 -17.18 -25.60
N ARG A 180 1.67 -16.39 -24.70
CA ARG A 180 0.29 -15.91 -24.76
C ARG A 180 0.24 -14.40 -24.51
N PRO A 181 -0.33 -13.59 -25.41
CA PRO A 181 -0.45 -12.15 -25.17
C PRO A 181 -1.46 -11.87 -24.06
N LEU A 182 -1.17 -10.87 -23.22
CA LEU A 182 -2.12 -10.35 -22.23
C LEU A 182 -3.29 -9.68 -22.95
N ARG A 183 -4.51 -10.19 -22.76
CA ARG A 183 -5.69 -9.75 -23.52
C ARG A 183 -6.90 -9.57 -22.61
N PHE A 184 -7.55 -8.42 -22.76
CA PHE A 184 -8.80 -8.09 -22.06
C PHE A 184 -10.01 -8.63 -22.81
N LYS A 185 -10.93 -9.26 -22.09
CA LYS A 185 -12.12 -9.93 -22.61
C LYS A 185 -13.00 -8.99 -23.45
N GLN A 186 -13.11 -7.73 -23.06
CA GLN A 186 -13.95 -6.73 -23.71
C GLN A 186 -13.35 -6.21 -25.01
N LEU A 187 -12.03 -6.34 -25.19
CA LEU A 187 -11.29 -5.73 -26.29
C LEU A 187 -10.76 -6.77 -27.28
N HIS A 188 -10.56 -8.02 -26.83
CA HIS A 188 -9.93 -9.07 -27.61
C HIS A 188 -10.74 -10.37 -27.56
N ARG A 189 -10.90 -11.01 -28.71
CA ARG A 189 -11.44 -12.38 -28.77
C ARG A 189 -10.49 -13.33 -28.04
N GLY A 190 -11.05 -14.10 -27.09
CA GLY A 190 -10.28 -15.02 -26.25
C GLY A 190 -9.47 -14.34 -25.14
N GLY A 191 -9.69 -13.04 -24.87
CA GLY A 191 -9.12 -12.37 -23.70
C GLY A 191 -9.69 -12.94 -22.40
N THR A 192 -8.84 -13.13 -21.40
CA THR A 192 -9.22 -13.72 -20.10
C THR A 192 -9.32 -12.68 -18.98
N ILE A 193 -8.63 -11.55 -19.12
CA ILE A 193 -8.63 -10.48 -18.10
C ILE A 193 -9.90 -9.66 -18.24
N ARG A 194 -10.64 -9.45 -17.14
CA ARG A 194 -11.88 -8.65 -17.17
C ARG A 194 -11.64 -7.16 -17.10
N GLY A 195 -10.55 -6.73 -16.49
CA GLY A 195 -10.24 -5.32 -16.34
C GLY A 195 -9.03 -5.06 -15.45
N LEU A 196 -8.75 -3.78 -15.30
CA LEU A 196 -7.75 -3.19 -14.43
C LEU A 196 -8.48 -2.45 -13.31
N ASN A 197 -8.12 -2.74 -12.06
CA ASN A 197 -8.50 -1.91 -10.92
C ASN A 197 -7.31 -1.07 -10.44
N ALA A 198 -7.57 0.22 -10.19
CA ALA A 198 -6.51 1.18 -9.95
C ALA A 198 -7.01 2.42 -9.21
N ASP A 199 -6.05 3.17 -8.69
CA ASP A 199 -6.25 4.51 -8.14
C ASP A 199 -6.43 5.54 -9.26
N MET A 200 -6.87 6.76 -8.92
CA MET A 200 -7.18 7.82 -9.90
C MET A 200 -5.94 8.56 -10.43
N GLU A 201 -4.80 7.89 -10.57
CA GLU A 201 -3.57 8.52 -11.05
C GLU A 201 -3.52 8.54 -12.58
N ALA A 202 -3.52 9.76 -13.15
CA ALA A 202 -3.72 9.95 -14.58
C ALA A 202 -2.59 9.38 -15.45
N ALA A 203 -1.32 9.61 -15.07
CA ALA A 203 -0.17 9.20 -15.88
C ALA A 203 -0.12 7.69 -16.15
N PRO A 204 -0.15 6.80 -15.13
CA PRO A 204 -0.12 5.35 -15.37
C PRO A 204 -1.39 4.83 -16.05
N LEU A 205 -2.55 5.44 -15.82
CA LEU A 205 -3.81 5.03 -16.44
C LEU A 205 -3.89 5.41 -17.93
N LEU A 206 -3.53 6.64 -18.29
CA LEU A 206 -3.51 7.05 -19.69
C LEU A 206 -2.48 6.24 -20.47
N ALA A 207 -1.30 6.03 -19.90
CA ALA A 207 -0.27 5.16 -20.45
C ALA A 207 -0.74 3.72 -20.66
N PHE A 208 -1.49 3.17 -19.70
CA PHE A 208 -2.11 1.85 -19.84
C PHE A 208 -3.11 1.82 -21.01
N GLY A 209 -3.95 2.85 -21.15
CA GLY A 209 -4.88 2.98 -22.27
C GLY A 209 -4.17 2.99 -23.62
N ASP A 210 -3.06 3.73 -23.73
CA ASP A 210 -2.19 3.77 -24.92
C ASP A 210 -1.58 2.40 -25.22
N ALA A 211 -1.00 1.73 -24.22
CA ALA A 211 -0.38 0.42 -24.41
C ALA A 211 -1.41 -0.66 -24.81
N VAL A 212 -2.60 -0.67 -24.19
CA VAL A 212 -3.67 -1.61 -24.56
C VAL A 212 -4.17 -1.31 -25.98
N TRP A 213 -4.31 -0.05 -26.35
CA TRP A 213 -4.71 0.36 -27.71
C TRP A 213 -3.78 -0.20 -28.78
N GLU A 214 -2.47 -0.21 -28.52
CA GLU A 214 -1.47 -0.77 -29.44
C GLU A 214 -1.59 -2.29 -29.63
N THR A 215 -2.24 -3.01 -28.71
CA THR A 215 -2.46 -4.47 -28.82
C THR A 215 -3.67 -4.85 -29.69
N MET A 216 -4.52 -3.88 -30.04
CA MET A 216 -5.78 -4.12 -30.75
C MET A 216 -5.61 -4.20 -32.27
N THR A 217 -6.53 -4.91 -32.93
CA THR A 217 -6.66 -4.88 -34.39
C THR A 217 -7.27 -3.55 -34.87
N ASP A 218 -7.08 -3.21 -36.15
CA ASP A 218 -7.59 -1.95 -36.72
C ASP A 218 -9.12 -1.83 -36.67
N ASP A 219 -9.85 -2.91 -36.92
CA ASP A 219 -11.32 -2.94 -36.76
C ASP A 219 -11.73 -2.63 -35.31
N ARG A 220 -11.01 -3.18 -34.33
CA ARG A 220 -11.30 -2.92 -32.93
C ARG A 220 -10.96 -1.49 -32.53
N ARG A 221 -9.81 -0.98 -32.97
CA ARG A 221 -9.43 0.44 -32.77
C ARG A 221 -10.47 1.38 -33.35
N THR A 222 -10.97 1.11 -34.55
CA THR A 222 -12.04 1.90 -35.18
C THR A 222 -13.31 1.96 -34.30
N LYS A 223 -13.70 0.84 -33.67
CA LYS A 223 -14.86 0.77 -32.76
C LYS A 223 -14.65 1.47 -31.43
N VAL A 224 -13.43 1.43 -30.90
CA VAL A 224 -13.08 2.10 -29.63
C VAL A 224 -12.88 3.60 -29.84
N GLY A 225 -12.44 4.02 -31.03
CA GLY A 225 -12.30 5.41 -31.44
C GLY A 225 -10.93 5.99 -31.14
N ASP A 226 -10.49 5.93 -29.87
CA ASP A 226 -9.18 6.44 -29.45
C ASP A 226 -8.60 5.69 -28.24
N ALA A 227 -7.31 5.90 -27.99
CA ALA A 227 -6.58 5.22 -26.92
C ALA A 227 -7.12 5.49 -25.51
N ARG A 228 -7.65 6.69 -25.23
CA ARG A 228 -8.24 7.01 -23.91
C ARG A 228 -9.58 6.33 -23.72
N SER A 229 -10.37 6.24 -24.78
CA SER A 229 -11.65 5.51 -24.80
C SER A 229 -11.47 4.01 -24.51
N THR A 230 -10.27 3.46 -24.70
CA THR A 230 -9.91 2.10 -24.23
C THR A 230 -10.23 1.92 -22.75
N LEU A 231 -9.98 2.91 -21.90
CA LEU A 231 -10.20 2.81 -20.46
C LEU A 231 -11.66 2.55 -20.11
N HIS A 232 -12.61 2.99 -20.93
CA HIS A 232 -14.04 2.71 -20.69
C HIS A 232 -14.36 1.21 -20.74
N TYR A 233 -13.54 0.41 -21.43
CA TYR A 233 -13.75 -1.03 -21.60
C TYR A 233 -13.06 -1.90 -20.55
N VAL A 234 -12.16 -1.33 -19.75
CA VAL A 234 -11.29 -2.14 -18.87
C VAL A 234 -11.01 -1.54 -17.51
N LEU A 235 -11.18 -0.23 -17.30
CA LEU A 235 -10.85 0.41 -16.04
C LEU A 235 -12.02 0.35 -15.05
N ARG A 236 -11.74 -0.08 -13.82
CA ARG A 236 -12.56 0.17 -12.64
C ARG A 236 -11.74 0.95 -11.62
N ILE A 237 -12.22 2.11 -11.20
CA ILE A 237 -11.53 2.98 -10.27
C ILE A 237 -11.86 2.58 -8.84
N CYS A 238 -10.85 2.64 -7.97
CA CYS A 238 -10.99 2.44 -6.54
C CYS A 238 -11.95 3.46 -5.91
N ALA A 239 -13.08 2.98 -5.40
CA ALA A 239 -14.09 3.82 -4.74
C ALA A 239 -13.56 4.43 -3.42
N VAL A 240 -12.60 3.77 -2.76
CA VAL A 240 -11.96 4.30 -1.55
C VAL A 240 -11.16 5.56 -1.88
N HIS A 241 -10.37 5.54 -2.95
CA HIS A 241 -9.60 6.71 -3.38
C HIS A 241 -10.48 7.83 -3.91
N TYR A 242 -11.57 7.50 -4.60
CA TYR A 242 -12.59 8.48 -4.95
C TYR A 242 -13.18 9.18 -3.71
N ASN A 243 -13.58 8.40 -2.69
CA ASN A 243 -14.12 8.95 -1.44
C ASN A 243 -13.10 9.78 -0.68
N ARG A 244 -11.83 9.34 -0.59
CA ARG A 244 -10.72 10.14 -0.03
C ARG A 244 -10.56 11.47 -0.78
N GLY A 245 -10.71 11.46 -2.11
CA GLY A 245 -10.69 12.67 -2.94
C GLY A 245 -11.84 13.63 -2.64
N ILE A 246 -13.04 13.12 -2.33
CA ILE A 246 -14.16 13.94 -1.85
C ILE A 246 -13.81 14.53 -0.48
N ASP A 247 -13.29 13.73 0.44
CA ASP A 247 -12.93 14.22 1.78
C ASP A 247 -11.83 15.28 1.74
N ALA A 248 -10.90 15.20 0.80
CA ALA A 248 -9.85 16.20 0.62
C ALA A 248 -10.37 17.48 -0.06
N SER A 249 -11.05 17.35 -1.21
CA SER A 249 -11.40 18.49 -2.06
C SER A 249 -12.75 19.13 -1.73
N CYS A 250 -13.62 18.44 -1.00
CA CYS A 250 -14.97 18.87 -0.65
C CYS A 250 -15.21 18.81 0.87
N SER A 251 -14.14 18.95 1.68
CA SER A 251 -14.20 18.90 3.15
C SER A 251 -15.12 19.94 3.78
N HIS A 252 -15.31 21.08 3.11
CA HIS A 252 -16.19 22.17 3.54
C HIS A 252 -17.67 21.82 3.39
N LEU A 253 -18.02 20.80 2.60
CA LEU A 253 -19.39 20.34 2.46
C LEU A 253 -19.81 19.47 3.65
N PRO A 254 -21.05 19.61 4.13
CA PRO A 254 -21.59 18.75 5.17
C PRO A 254 -21.65 17.29 4.70
N ASP A 255 -21.45 16.34 5.62
CA ASP A 255 -21.51 14.92 5.29
C ASP A 255 -22.92 14.47 4.91
N THR A 256 -23.92 14.93 5.66
CA THR A 256 -25.34 14.65 5.48
C THR A 256 -26.15 15.92 5.70
N VAL A 257 -27.42 15.92 5.29
CA VAL A 257 -28.33 17.03 5.58
C VAL A 257 -28.55 17.05 7.09
N GLY A 258 -28.22 18.16 7.74
CA GLY A 258 -28.49 18.36 9.17
C GLY A 258 -30.00 18.35 9.43
N SER A 259 -30.41 17.85 10.61
CA SER A 259 -31.80 17.84 11.05
C SER A 259 -32.35 19.22 11.41
N GLU A 260 -31.53 20.28 11.34
CA GLU A 260 -31.94 21.64 11.64
C GLU A 260 -32.40 22.33 10.35
N ALA A 261 -33.71 22.57 10.29
CA ALA A 261 -34.37 23.33 9.25
C ALA A 261 -33.90 24.80 9.30
N THR A 262 -32.78 25.11 8.66
CA THR A 262 -32.48 26.48 8.23
C THR A 262 -33.15 26.73 6.89
N SER A 263 -33.76 27.90 6.76
CA SER A 263 -34.56 28.37 5.63
C SER A 263 -33.78 28.65 4.33
N GLU A 264 -32.62 28.01 4.16
CA GLU A 264 -31.80 28.09 2.95
C GLU A 264 -31.79 26.74 2.21
N PRO A 265 -31.63 26.70 0.87
CA PRO A 265 -31.68 25.46 0.13
C PRO A 265 -30.65 24.47 0.70
N PRO A 266 -30.98 23.17 0.83
CA PRO A 266 -30.07 22.21 1.45
C PRO A 266 -28.74 22.22 0.71
N LEU A 267 -27.68 22.55 1.44
CA LEU A 267 -26.30 22.50 0.94
C LEU A 267 -26.05 21.13 0.31
N PHE A 268 -25.40 21.14 -0.85
CA PHE A 268 -24.91 19.94 -1.49
C PHE A 268 -24.03 19.15 -0.50
N THR A 269 -24.25 17.83 -0.37
CA THR A 269 -23.59 17.01 0.66
C THR A 269 -22.51 16.10 0.09
N ARG A 270 -21.50 15.77 0.89
CA ARG A 270 -20.51 14.73 0.53
C ARG A 270 -21.17 13.38 0.30
N SER A 271 -22.23 13.02 1.05
CA SER A 271 -22.96 11.78 0.80
C SER A 271 -23.57 11.72 -0.62
N ARG A 272 -24.01 12.85 -1.18
CA ARG A 272 -24.56 12.89 -2.54
C ARG A 272 -23.48 12.58 -3.59
N LEU A 273 -22.27 13.12 -3.41
CA LEU A 273 -21.11 12.78 -4.25
C LEU A 273 -20.72 11.32 -4.14
N ARG A 274 -20.65 10.78 -2.92
CA ARG A 274 -20.29 9.36 -2.70
C ARG A 274 -21.28 8.40 -3.36
N ASN A 275 -22.55 8.79 -3.51
CA ASN A 275 -23.59 7.97 -4.13
C ASN A 275 -23.54 7.91 -5.67
N VAL A 276 -22.69 8.72 -6.32
CA VAL A 276 -22.51 8.72 -7.78
C VAL A 276 -22.15 7.33 -8.32
N VAL A 277 -21.35 6.56 -7.58
CA VAL A 277 -20.95 5.19 -7.97
C VAL A 277 -22.12 4.21 -8.06
N ARG A 278 -23.30 4.58 -7.57
CA ARG A 278 -24.53 3.77 -7.59
C ARG A 278 -25.51 4.21 -8.69
N PHE A 279 -25.17 5.20 -9.49
CA PHE A 279 -26.04 5.64 -10.58
C PHE A 279 -26.22 4.54 -11.62
N THR A 280 -27.45 4.43 -12.11
CA THR A 280 -27.89 3.42 -13.06
C THR A 280 -28.24 4.01 -14.42
N SER A 281 -28.26 5.33 -14.56
CA SER A 281 -28.56 6.02 -15.82
C SER A 281 -27.76 7.32 -15.99
N GLN A 282 -27.58 7.72 -17.26
CA GLN A 282 -27.00 9.02 -17.62
C GLN A 282 -27.83 10.19 -17.06
N GLN A 283 -29.16 10.05 -17.03
CA GLN A 283 -30.06 11.08 -16.50
C GLN A 283 -29.73 11.48 -15.05
N GLN A 284 -29.44 10.51 -14.18
CA GLN A 284 -29.06 10.82 -12.78
C GLN A 284 -27.76 11.63 -12.70
N LEU A 285 -26.83 11.38 -13.63
CA LEU A 285 -25.59 12.14 -13.72
C LEU A 285 -25.85 13.56 -14.23
N ASP A 286 -26.69 13.70 -15.25
CA ASP A 286 -27.04 15.00 -15.83
C ASP A 286 -27.78 15.89 -14.80
N GLU A 287 -28.69 15.30 -14.02
CA GLU A 287 -29.37 15.97 -12.91
C GLU A 287 -28.39 16.42 -11.82
N LEU A 288 -27.41 15.57 -11.47
CA LEU A 288 -26.38 15.92 -10.51
C LEU A 288 -25.48 17.05 -11.01
N GLU A 289 -25.09 17.00 -12.29
CA GLU A 289 -24.29 18.03 -12.92
C GLU A 289 -25.02 19.37 -12.95
N ALA A 290 -26.29 19.36 -13.35
CA ALA A 290 -27.13 20.56 -13.33
C ALA A 290 -27.18 21.18 -11.91
N ASP A 291 -27.36 20.35 -10.88
CA ASP A 291 -27.37 20.82 -9.49
C ASP A 291 -26.02 21.37 -9.03
N ILE A 292 -24.90 20.73 -9.42
CA ILE A 292 -23.55 21.21 -9.10
C ILE A 292 -23.29 22.56 -9.78
N MET A 293 -23.63 22.69 -11.07
CA MET A 293 -23.40 23.90 -11.83
C MET A 293 -24.32 25.05 -11.39
N ALA A 294 -25.52 24.75 -10.90
CA ALA A 294 -26.41 25.73 -10.29
C ALA A 294 -25.97 26.16 -8.88
N SER A 295 -25.11 25.39 -8.21
CA SER A 295 -24.60 25.74 -6.88
C SER A 295 -23.76 27.03 -6.91
N ARG A 296 -23.65 27.73 -5.78
CA ARG A 296 -22.74 28.89 -5.66
C ARG A 296 -21.31 28.47 -5.30
N ASP A 297 -21.05 27.17 -5.18
CA ASP A 297 -19.80 26.62 -4.70
C ASP A 297 -18.82 26.38 -5.85
N LYS A 298 -17.92 27.35 -6.05
CA LYS A 298 -16.89 27.27 -7.09
C LYS A 298 -15.91 26.13 -6.90
N ALA A 299 -15.65 25.69 -5.66
CA ALA A 299 -14.75 24.57 -5.40
C ALA A 299 -15.40 23.25 -5.84
N LEU A 300 -16.69 23.07 -5.54
CA LEU A 300 -17.47 21.93 -6.02
C LEU A 300 -17.58 21.91 -7.55
N GLN A 301 -17.88 23.06 -8.18
CA GLN A 301 -17.91 23.19 -9.63
C GLN A 301 -16.58 22.79 -10.27
N ALA A 302 -15.46 23.38 -9.83
CA ALA A 302 -14.12 23.05 -10.35
C ALA A 302 -13.76 21.57 -10.13
N TRP A 303 -14.15 21.00 -8.99
CA TRP A 303 -13.93 19.59 -8.70
C TRP A 303 -14.71 18.68 -9.66
N TRP A 304 -15.93 19.05 -10.05
CA TRP A 304 -16.75 18.33 -11.03
C TRP A 304 -16.24 18.52 -12.46
N GLU A 305 -15.90 19.75 -12.85
CA GLU A 305 -15.30 20.06 -14.15
C GLU A 305 -14.04 19.24 -14.41
N HIS A 306 -13.20 19.02 -13.39
CA HIS A 306 -12.07 18.11 -13.49
C HIS A 306 -12.51 16.69 -13.90
N LYS A 307 -13.61 16.17 -13.35
CA LYS A 307 -14.13 14.83 -13.72
C LYS A 307 -14.61 14.80 -15.17
N ASN A 308 -15.27 15.87 -15.62
CA ASN A 308 -15.72 15.99 -17.00
C ASN A 308 -14.57 16.16 -18.00
N LYS A 309 -13.52 16.90 -17.63
CA LYS A 309 -12.31 17.06 -18.43
C LYS A 309 -11.60 15.73 -18.67
N HIS A 310 -11.52 14.89 -17.65
CA HIS A 310 -10.93 13.56 -17.73
C HIS A 310 -12.02 12.52 -18.00
N LYS A 311 -12.49 12.46 -19.25
CA LYS A 311 -13.62 11.61 -19.72
C LYS A 311 -13.53 10.11 -19.41
N TRP A 312 -12.39 9.62 -18.92
CA TRP A 312 -12.22 8.24 -18.45
C TRP A 312 -12.59 8.03 -16.98
N LEU A 313 -12.64 9.09 -16.16
CA LEU A 313 -12.91 9.00 -14.72
C LEU A 313 -14.32 8.51 -14.43
N LEU A 314 -15.35 9.14 -14.99
CA LEU A 314 -16.74 8.77 -14.70
C LEU A 314 -17.07 7.35 -15.20
N PRO A 315 -16.70 6.93 -16.43
CA PRO A 315 -16.85 5.53 -16.86
C PRO A 315 -16.06 4.51 -16.06
N GLY A 316 -14.94 4.91 -15.44
CA GLY A 316 -14.19 4.07 -14.52
C GLY A 316 -14.84 3.94 -13.13
N LEU A 317 -15.72 4.87 -12.74
CA LEU A 317 -16.40 4.89 -11.44
C LEU A 317 -17.84 4.35 -11.49
N ILE A 318 -18.54 4.59 -12.59
CA ILE A 318 -19.99 4.37 -12.73
C ILE A 318 -20.22 3.34 -13.83
N HIS A 319 -20.84 2.21 -13.47
CA HIS A 319 -21.06 1.11 -14.41
C HIS A 319 -21.87 1.51 -15.64
N CYS A 320 -22.95 2.30 -15.47
CA CYS A 320 -23.82 2.66 -16.59
C CYS A 320 -23.13 3.49 -17.69
N LEU A 321 -21.97 4.08 -17.38
CA LEU A 321 -21.12 4.80 -18.34
C LEU A 321 -19.97 3.94 -18.86
N SER A 322 -19.62 2.89 -18.12
CA SER A 322 -18.61 1.90 -18.51
C SER A 322 -19.08 1.07 -19.70
N LYS A 323 -18.12 0.56 -20.47
CA LYS A 323 -18.33 -0.45 -21.50
C LYS A 323 -17.98 -1.85 -21.01
N ILE A 324 -17.64 -2.01 -19.73
CA ILE A 324 -17.46 -3.31 -19.08
C ILE A 324 -18.85 -3.95 -18.87
N PRO A 325 -19.08 -5.21 -19.32
CA PRO A 325 -20.31 -5.94 -19.02
C PRO A 325 -20.59 -6.01 -17.52
N LEU A 326 -21.86 -5.94 -17.11
CA LEU A 326 -22.26 -5.88 -15.69
C LEU A 326 -21.67 -7.03 -14.85
N ASP A 327 -21.75 -8.26 -15.36
CA ASP A 327 -21.21 -9.44 -14.66
C ASP A 327 -19.69 -9.33 -14.45
N ASP A 328 -18.96 -8.84 -15.45
CA ASP A 328 -17.52 -8.65 -15.33
C ASP A 328 -17.18 -7.47 -14.41
N TRP A 329 -17.98 -6.39 -14.47
CA TRP A 329 -17.82 -5.23 -13.59
C TRP A 329 -17.84 -5.65 -12.13
N HIS A 330 -18.85 -6.42 -11.71
CA HIS A 330 -18.97 -6.89 -10.33
C HIS A 330 -17.82 -7.81 -9.87
N LEU A 331 -17.14 -8.48 -10.80
CA LEU A 331 -16.00 -9.35 -10.51
C LEU A 331 -14.65 -8.61 -10.45
N ILE A 332 -14.58 -7.37 -10.96
CA ILE A 332 -13.41 -6.52 -10.77
C ILE A 332 -13.53 -5.83 -9.41
N PRO A 333 -12.51 -5.87 -8.53
CA PRO A 333 -12.59 -5.18 -7.24
C PRO A 333 -12.87 -3.68 -7.38
N ALA A 334 -13.64 -3.10 -6.45
CA ALA A 334 -13.90 -1.66 -6.37
C ALA A 334 -13.02 -0.95 -5.33
N ASN A 335 -11.98 -1.63 -4.83
CA ASN A 335 -11.06 -1.15 -3.83
C ASN A 335 -9.66 -1.68 -4.13
N THR A 336 -8.64 -0.98 -3.64
CA THR A 336 -7.24 -1.38 -3.77
C THR A 336 -6.68 -2.04 -2.51
N ASN A 337 -7.56 -2.61 -1.67
CA ASN A 337 -7.12 -3.37 -0.48
C ASN A 337 -6.18 -4.52 -0.85
N LEU A 338 -6.34 -5.06 -2.06
CA LEU A 338 -5.48 -6.08 -2.63
C LEU A 338 -4.04 -5.55 -2.79
N GLY A 339 -3.86 -4.42 -3.45
CA GLY A 339 -2.58 -3.72 -3.60
C GLY A 339 -2.00 -3.26 -2.26
N GLU A 340 -2.78 -2.54 -1.44
CA GLU A 340 -2.34 -2.04 -0.13
C GLU A 340 -1.90 -3.18 0.81
N GLY A 341 -2.65 -4.29 0.82
CA GLY A 341 -2.34 -5.49 1.59
C GLY A 341 -1.06 -6.18 1.11
N GLN A 342 -0.91 -6.30 -0.22
CA GLN A 342 0.27 -6.89 -0.83
C GLN A 342 1.52 -6.04 -0.56
N HIS A 343 1.44 -4.71 -0.63
CA HIS A 343 2.52 -3.82 -0.23
C HIS A 343 2.94 -4.01 1.21
N ARG A 344 1.98 -4.11 2.14
CA ARG A 344 2.29 -4.37 3.55
C ARG A 344 3.00 -5.71 3.73
N TRP A 345 2.55 -6.75 3.03
CA TRP A 345 3.15 -8.08 3.06
C TRP A 345 4.57 -8.07 2.47
N ASN A 346 4.77 -7.45 1.31
CA ASN A 346 6.08 -7.30 0.66
C ASN A 346 7.07 -6.59 1.62
N ASN A 347 6.69 -5.43 2.14
CA ASN A 347 7.52 -4.65 3.07
C ASN A 347 7.89 -5.42 4.36
N LEU A 348 7.01 -6.30 4.84
CA LEU A 348 7.29 -7.14 6.00
C LEU A 348 8.39 -8.18 5.70
N HIS A 349 8.44 -8.70 4.48
CA HIS A 349 9.37 -9.78 4.09
C HIS A 349 10.68 -9.25 3.51
N THR A 350 10.67 -8.11 2.82
CA THR A 350 11.87 -7.54 2.17
C THR A 350 12.48 -6.38 2.97
N GLY A 351 11.66 -5.62 3.69
CA GLY A 351 12.03 -4.35 4.31
C GLY A 351 11.73 -3.15 3.40
N VAL A 352 12.15 -1.96 3.85
CA VAL A 352 11.95 -0.67 3.16
C VAL A 352 13.25 0.13 3.10
N ALA A 353 13.37 1.07 2.17
CA ALA A 353 14.46 2.00 1.96
C ALA A 353 15.82 1.32 1.72
N MET A 354 15.86 0.27 0.89
CA MET A 354 17.07 -0.47 0.56
C MET A 354 17.83 0.19 -0.60
N LEU A 355 19.09 -0.21 -0.84
CA LEU A 355 19.76 0.09 -2.11
C LEU A 355 19.07 -0.69 -3.24
N LEU A 356 19.16 -0.20 -4.49
CA LEU A 356 18.47 -0.82 -5.63
C LEU A 356 18.82 -2.31 -5.79
N ILE A 357 20.12 -2.63 -5.85
CA ILE A 357 20.57 -4.02 -6.02
C ILE A 357 20.11 -4.91 -4.86
N GLU A 358 20.19 -4.39 -3.63
CA GLU A 358 19.72 -5.12 -2.45
C GLU A 358 18.20 -5.39 -2.53
N SER A 359 17.42 -4.38 -2.94
CA SER A 359 15.99 -4.51 -3.16
C SER A 359 15.72 -5.59 -4.22
N MET A 360 16.36 -5.52 -5.38
CA MET A 360 16.16 -6.50 -6.45
C MET A 360 16.43 -7.93 -5.97
N GLN A 361 17.53 -8.15 -5.25
CA GLN A 361 17.88 -9.47 -4.72
C GLN A 361 16.86 -10.00 -3.70
N LYS A 362 16.37 -9.16 -2.78
CA LYS A 362 15.37 -9.60 -1.79
C LYS A 362 14.02 -9.87 -2.42
N TYR A 363 13.60 -9.05 -3.37
CA TYR A 363 12.36 -9.29 -4.09
C TYR A 363 12.45 -10.53 -4.97
N GLU A 364 13.59 -10.81 -5.60
CA GLU A 364 13.82 -12.07 -6.31
C GLU A 364 13.68 -13.29 -5.38
N GLN A 365 14.29 -13.25 -4.19
CA GLN A 365 14.18 -14.34 -3.21
C GLN A 365 12.72 -14.55 -2.76
N LEU A 366 12.00 -13.45 -2.52
CA LEU A 366 10.58 -13.48 -2.18
C LEU A 366 9.75 -14.11 -3.30
N ASP A 367 9.98 -13.67 -4.54
CA ASP A 367 9.24 -14.13 -5.71
C ASP A 367 9.50 -15.60 -6.01
N ARG A 368 10.74 -16.05 -5.86
CA ARG A 368 11.10 -17.48 -5.96
C ARG A 368 10.38 -18.31 -4.90
N ALA A 369 10.35 -17.83 -3.65
CA ALA A 369 9.64 -18.52 -2.59
C ALA A 369 8.13 -18.60 -2.85
N VAL A 370 7.51 -17.52 -3.34
CA VAL A 370 6.08 -17.51 -3.72
C VAL A 370 5.84 -18.44 -4.90
N ALA A 371 6.66 -18.40 -5.96
CA ALA A 371 6.49 -19.25 -7.13
C ALA A 371 6.52 -20.74 -6.75
N LEU A 372 7.50 -21.15 -5.96
CA LEU A 372 7.63 -22.54 -5.47
C LEU A 372 6.44 -22.95 -4.59
N GLU A 373 5.96 -22.04 -3.73
CA GLU A 373 4.76 -22.26 -2.90
C GLU A 373 3.52 -22.53 -3.78
N LEU A 374 3.32 -21.73 -4.84
CA LEU A 374 2.20 -21.91 -5.75
C LEU A 374 2.32 -23.22 -6.53
N GLU A 375 3.49 -23.55 -7.06
CA GLU A 375 3.74 -24.82 -7.77
C GLU A 375 3.51 -26.04 -6.87
N GLN A 376 3.94 -25.97 -5.61
CA GLN A 376 3.67 -27.01 -4.63
C GLN A 376 2.16 -27.13 -4.33
N GLY A 377 1.47 -25.99 -4.20
CA GLY A 377 0.02 -25.96 -4.02
C GLY A 377 -0.72 -26.63 -5.19
N ASP A 378 -0.31 -26.36 -6.43
CA ASP A 378 -0.89 -26.98 -7.62
C ASP A 378 -0.64 -28.48 -7.67
N THR A 379 0.57 -28.92 -7.32
CA THR A 379 0.97 -30.33 -7.41
C THR A 379 0.34 -31.17 -6.31
N THR A 380 0.23 -30.62 -5.11
CA THR A 380 -0.22 -31.36 -3.91
C THR A 380 -1.69 -31.15 -3.57
N GLY A 381 -2.33 -30.11 -4.11
CA GLY A 381 -3.65 -29.64 -3.69
C GLY A 381 -3.66 -29.01 -2.29
N MET A 382 -2.51 -28.91 -1.61
CA MET A 382 -2.39 -28.33 -0.29
C MET A 382 -1.98 -26.86 -0.38
N LEU A 383 -2.92 -25.97 -0.10
CA LEU A 383 -2.65 -24.53 -0.04
C LEU A 383 -1.88 -24.16 1.23
N ARG A 384 -1.11 -23.06 1.16
CA ARG A 384 -0.39 -22.53 2.33
C ARG A 384 -1.38 -22.18 3.44
N ASN A 385 -1.15 -22.77 4.61
CA ASN A 385 -1.86 -22.38 5.82
C ASN A 385 -1.36 -21.00 6.29
N THR A 386 -2.17 -19.96 6.08
CA THR A 386 -1.93 -18.58 6.51
C THR A 386 -1.88 -18.41 8.03
N HIS A 387 -2.26 -19.42 8.80
CA HIS A 387 -2.27 -19.41 10.27
C HIS A 387 -1.16 -20.28 10.89
N ASN A 388 -0.25 -20.86 10.10
CA ASN A 388 0.72 -21.82 10.62
C ASN A 388 2.14 -21.70 10.02
N ASN A 389 2.52 -20.50 9.59
CA ASN A 389 3.90 -20.23 9.17
C ASN A 389 4.84 -20.25 10.41
N PRO A 390 6.10 -20.70 10.29
CA PRO A 390 7.06 -20.71 11.41
C PRO A 390 7.17 -19.36 12.13
N VAL A 391 7.22 -18.25 11.39
CA VAL A 391 7.20 -16.88 11.90
C VAL A 391 5.91 -16.61 12.67
N ASP A 392 4.73 -16.96 12.16
CA ASP A 392 3.47 -16.78 12.90
C ASP A 392 3.41 -17.63 14.17
N ARG A 393 3.99 -18.84 14.12
CA ARG A 393 4.16 -19.72 15.29
C ARG A 393 5.10 -19.10 16.31
N TYR A 394 6.27 -18.62 15.88
CA TYR A 394 7.24 -17.95 16.75
C TYR A 394 6.67 -16.64 17.31
N THR A 395 5.95 -15.86 16.52
CA THR A 395 5.35 -14.58 16.94
C THR A 395 4.23 -14.84 17.93
N SER A 396 3.34 -15.80 17.64
CA SER A 396 2.28 -16.22 18.57
C SER A 396 2.83 -16.85 19.84
N GLN A 397 3.93 -17.59 19.75
CA GLN A 397 4.63 -18.14 20.91
C GLN A 397 5.28 -17.03 21.75
N ALA A 398 5.95 -16.06 21.12
CA ALA A 398 6.53 -14.90 21.78
C ALA A 398 5.45 -14.04 22.46
N SER A 399 4.33 -13.75 21.78
CA SER A 399 3.20 -13.03 22.36
C SER A 399 2.59 -13.76 23.55
N ARG A 400 2.45 -15.09 23.47
CA ARG A 400 2.01 -15.92 24.61
C ARG A 400 2.99 -15.86 25.77
N HIS A 401 4.29 -15.91 25.50
CA HIS A 401 5.32 -15.79 26.53
C HIS A 401 5.29 -14.42 27.20
N ILE A 402 5.19 -13.33 26.43
CA ILE A 402 5.06 -11.96 26.94
C ILE A 402 3.80 -11.81 27.80
N ALA A 403 2.66 -12.31 27.33
CA ALA A 403 1.40 -12.27 28.08
C ALA A 403 1.47 -13.07 29.39
N ALA A 404 2.12 -14.25 29.37
CA ALA A 404 2.37 -15.04 30.56
C ALA A 404 3.25 -14.29 31.57
N THR A 405 4.36 -13.71 31.11
CA THR A 405 5.27 -12.91 31.94
C THR A 405 4.58 -11.67 32.52
N ALA A 406 3.79 -10.95 31.72
CA ALA A 406 3.03 -9.79 32.19
C ALA A 406 1.97 -10.18 33.24
N LYS A 407 1.29 -11.32 33.05
CA LYS A 407 0.34 -11.87 34.02
C LYS A 407 1.04 -12.24 35.34
N GLU A 408 2.22 -12.83 35.25
CA GLU A 408 3.02 -13.20 36.42
C GLU A 408 3.54 -11.97 37.18
N GLN A 409 4.04 -10.95 36.46
CA GLN A 409 4.45 -9.68 37.07
C GLN A 409 3.27 -8.98 37.75
N ARG A 410 2.10 -8.95 37.12
CA ARG A 410 0.88 -8.39 37.71
C ARG A 410 0.43 -9.17 38.94
N ALA A 411 0.53 -10.50 38.93
CA ALA A 411 0.25 -11.34 40.08
C ALA A 411 1.21 -11.06 41.24
N ARG A 412 2.53 -10.95 40.97
CA ARG A 412 3.54 -10.59 41.97
C ARG A 412 3.31 -9.19 42.55
N PHE A 413 2.98 -8.21 41.71
CA PHE A 413 2.65 -6.86 42.15
C PHE A 413 1.44 -6.85 43.09
N LEU A 414 0.36 -7.55 42.73
CA LEU A 414 -0.84 -7.65 43.57
C LEU A 414 -0.55 -8.38 44.88
N ASP A 415 0.29 -9.40 44.86
CA ASP A 415 0.65 -10.13 46.06
C ASP A 415 1.48 -9.28 47.03
N GLN A 416 2.49 -8.57 46.51
CA GLN A 416 3.37 -7.71 47.30
C GLN A 416 2.66 -6.46 47.83
N ASN A 417 1.87 -5.79 47.01
CA ASN A 417 1.34 -4.46 47.33
C ASN A 417 -0.10 -4.46 47.85
N VAL A 418 -0.87 -5.54 47.61
CA VAL A 418 -2.27 -5.58 48.03
C VAL A 418 -2.50 -6.69 49.05
N ARG A 419 -2.05 -7.92 48.78
CA ARG A 419 -2.35 -9.06 49.66
C ARG A 419 -1.47 -9.09 50.92
N SER A 420 -0.16 -8.93 50.76
CA SER A 420 0.79 -8.98 51.89
C SER A 420 0.57 -7.86 52.93
N PRO A 421 0.30 -6.60 52.55
CA PRO A 421 0.09 -5.52 53.52
C PRO A 421 -1.27 -5.63 54.21
N SER A 422 -2.31 -6.07 53.47
CA SER A 422 -3.64 -6.33 54.03
C SER A 422 -3.63 -7.45 55.08
N GLN A 423 -2.83 -8.50 54.86
CA GLN A 423 -2.64 -9.57 55.85
C GLN A 423 -1.86 -9.11 57.08
N ARG A 424 -0.86 -8.22 56.91
CA ARG A 424 -0.14 -7.60 58.04
C ARG A 424 -1.06 -6.72 58.88
N LEU A 425 -1.89 -5.87 58.24
CA LEU A 425 -2.87 -5.03 58.93
C LEU A 425 -3.89 -5.85 59.74
N ARG A 426 -4.37 -6.96 59.18
CA ARG A 426 -5.27 -7.90 59.90
C ARG A 426 -4.61 -8.62 61.09
N ARG A 427 -3.28 -8.78 61.08
CA ARG A 427 -2.54 -9.31 62.24
C ARG A 427 -2.34 -8.24 63.31
N ILE A 428 -2.05 -7.00 62.92
CA ILE A 428 -1.92 -5.87 63.85
C ILE A 428 -3.24 -5.57 64.56
N SER A 429 -4.38 -5.65 63.85
CA SER A 429 -5.70 -5.43 64.44
C SER A 429 -6.16 -6.52 65.42
N LYS A 430 -5.40 -7.62 65.54
CA LYS A 430 -5.63 -8.71 66.51
C LYS A 430 -4.70 -8.64 67.73
N LEU A 431 -3.82 -7.65 67.82
CA LEU A 431 -3.00 -7.46 69.01
C LEU A 431 -3.87 -6.87 70.15
N PRO A 432 -3.73 -7.37 71.39
CA PRO A 432 -4.52 -6.87 72.51
C PRO A 432 -4.18 -5.41 72.79
N LYS A 433 -5.20 -4.58 72.99
CA LYS A 433 -5.03 -3.17 73.37
C LYS A 433 -4.43 -3.14 74.78
N LEU A 434 -3.22 -2.61 74.89
CA LEU A 434 -2.59 -2.32 76.18
C LEU A 434 -3.39 -1.20 76.85
N THR A 435 -3.99 -1.50 78.01
CA THR A 435 -4.68 -0.55 78.91
C THR A 435 -3.70 0.22 79.75
#